data_AF-A0A7X7HA79-F1
#
_entry.id   AF-A0A7X7HA79-F1
#
_cell.length_a   1.000
_cell.length_b   1.000
_cell.length_c   1.000
_cell.angle_alpha   90.00
_cell.angle_beta   90.00
_cell.angle_gamma   90.00
#
_symmetry.space_group_name_H-M   'P 1'
#
loop_
_entity.id
_entity.type
_entity.pdbx_description
1 polymer ?
#
loop_
_entity_poly.entity_id
_entity_poly.type
_entity_poly.pdbx_seq_one_letter_code
_entity_poly.pdbx_strand_id
1 'polypeptide(L)'
;MELINTLNRNTRRRRIIEATILAFFFTLGLTFTILYQNSKVVKTIGDFIFQYEIVEYNYAYMYGIIPGWFGCFITTTFLLIDLIFCGIKSTKSNEDMIVIYRNLYSYRLYINGELKDKISWARTYLEAKMSDGSRVVASFQVFNSFHLTFSDNRNPIDL
;
A
#
# COMPACT_ATOMS: atom_id res chain seq x y z
N MET A 1 3.41 18.91 -16.65
CA MET A 1 4.46 18.51 -15.68
C MET A 1 4.07 18.79 -14.23
N GLU A 2 3.47 19.94 -13.92
CA GLU A 2 3.08 20.31 -12.55
C GLU A 2 2.11 19.31 -11.87
N LEU A 3 1.14 18.77 -12.61
CA LEU A 3 0.24 17.73 -12.11
C LEU A 3 0.99 16.47 -11.65
N ILE A 4 1.91 15.96 -12.46
CA ILE A 4 2.71 14.76 -12.14
C ILE A 4 3.54 15.00 -10.89
N ASN A 5 4.17 16.18 -10.77
CA ASN A 5 4.94 16.56 -9.58
C ASN A 5 4.06 16.61 -8.32
N THR A 6 2.85 17.16 -8.44
CA THR A 6 1.88 17.23 -7.33
C THR A 6 1.42 15.85 -6.90
N LEU A 7 1.09 14.97 -7.85
CA LEU A 7 0.70 13.59 -7.57
C LEU A 7 1.85 12.80 -6.93
N ASN A 8 3.08 12.95 -7.44
CA ASN A 8 4.28 12.33 -6.86
C ASN A 8 4.51 12.78 -5.41
N ARG A 9 4.39 14.08 -5.13
CA ARG A 9 4.53 14.62 -3.77
C ARG A 9 3.50 14.02 -2.82
N ASN A 10 2.25 13.89 -3.26
CA ASN A 10 1.17 13.31 -2.46
C ASN A 10 1.41 11.81 -2.18
N THR A 11 1.81 11.04 -3.20
CA THR A 11 2.18 9.61 -3.04
C THR A 11 3.33 9.46 -2.05
N ARG A 12 4.40 10.27 -2.19
CA ARG A 12 5.54 10.24 -1.28
C ARG A 12 5.16 10.58 0.15
N ARG A 13 4.33 11.61 0.36
CA ARG A 13 3.84 11.98 1.69
C ARG A 13 3.05 10.84 2.34
N ARG A 14 2.17 10.17 1.58
CA ARG A 14 1.43 9.01 2.07
C ARG A 14 2.37 7.87 2.51
N ARG A 15 3.32 7.47 1.65
CA ARG A 15 4.30 6.42 1.96
C ARG A 15 5.13 6.73 3.21
N ILE A 16 5.49 7.99 3.43
CA ILE A 16 6.22 8.42 4.64
C ILE A 16 5.34 8.25 5.89
N ILE A 17 4.05 8.59 5.81
CA ILE A 17 3.11 8.40 6.92
C ILE A 17 2.96 6.90 7.22
N GLU A 18 2.75 6.07 6.20
CA GLU A 18 2.65 4.61 6.35
C GLU A 18 3.92 4.00 6.96
N ALA A 19 5.11 4.42 6.50
CA ALA A 19 6.38 3.97 7.05
C ALA A 19 6.57 4.39 8.51
N THR A 20 6.14 5.59 8.89
CA THR A 20 6.17 6.06 10.29
C THR A 20 5.24 5.21 11.16
N ILE A 21 4.03 4.92 10.70
CA ILE A 21 3.08 4.07 11.41
C ILE A 21 3.63 2.64 11.56
N LEU A 22 4.24 2.09 10.51
CA LEU A 22 4.93 0.80 10.57
C LEU A 22 6.03 0.79 11.64
N ALA A 23 6.90 1.80 11.64
CA ALA A 23 7.98 1.92 12.62
C ALA A 23 7.45 2.00 14.06
N PHE A 24 6.33 2.70 14.27
CA PHE A 24 5.66 2.77 15.57
C PHE A 24 5.18 1.39 16.04
N PHE A 25 4.42 0.66 15.22
CA PHE A 25 3.91 -0.67 15.57
C PHE A 25 5.04 -1.68 15.75
N PHE A 26 6.07 -1.61 14.91
CA PHE A 26 7.25 -2.46 15.03
C PHE A 26 7.99 -2.22 16.35
N THR A 27 8.20 -0.96 16.73
CA THR A 27 8.85 -0.60 18.01
C THR A 27 8.02 -1.06 19.20
N LEU A 28 6.69 -0.91 19.13
CA LEU A 28 5.78 -1.38 20.16
C LEU A 28 5.85 -2.91 20.30
N GLY A 29 5.72 -3.64 19.18
CA GLY A 29 5.82 -5.10 19.15
C GLY A 29 7.14 -5.61 19.72
N LEU A 30 8.26 -5.01 19.31
CA LEU A 30 9.59 -5.35 19.84
C LEU A 30 9.70 -5.08 21.33
N THR A 31 9.33 -3.89 21.79
CA THR A 31 9.46 -3.48 23.20
C THR A 31 8.70 -4.43 24.12
N PHE A 32 7.45 -4.74 23.79
CA PHE A 32 6.63 -5.65 24.59
C PHE A 32 7.11 -7.10 24.49
N THR A 33 7.67 -7.52 23.35
CA THR A 33 8.29 -8.85 23.21
C THR A 33 9.51 -8.98 24.13
N ILE A 34 10.37 -7.95 24.18
CA ILE A 34 11.54 -7.91 25.08
C ILE A 34 11.09 -7.92 26.54
N LEU A 35 10.09 -7.11 26.92
CA LEU A 35 9.55 -7.09 28.28
C LEU A 35 8.94 -8.43 28.68
N TYR A 36 8.21 -9.09 27.78
CA TYR A 36 7.66 -10.42 28.01
C TYR A 36 8.77 -11.45 28.25
N GLN A 37 9.80 -11.47 27.40
CA GLN A 37 10.95 -12.38 27.57
C GLN A 37 11.68 -12.14 28.90
N ASN A 38 11.87 -10.88 29.29
CA ASN A 38 12.51 -10.51 30.55
C ASN A 38 11.62 -10.74 31.79
N SER A 39 10.31 -10.97 31.59
CA SER A 39 9.37 -11.27 32.68
C SER A 39 9.38 -12.73 33.12
N LYS A 40 10.28 -13.55 32.55
CA LYS A 40 10.43 -14.96 32.87
C LYS A 40 10.76 -15.15 34.35
N VAL A 41 9.89 -15.83 35.07
CA VAL A 41 10.11 -16.27 36.45
C VAL A 41 10.17 -17.78 36.46
N VAL A 42 11.29 -18.34 36.92
CA VAL A 42 11.45 -19.79 37.10
C VAL A 42 11.21 -20.11 38.57
N LYS A 43 10.22 -20.95 38.85
CA LYS A 43 9.91 -21.45 40.18
C LYS A 43 10.23 -22.94 40.21
N THR A 44 11.18 -23.33 41.06
CA THR A 44 11.41 -24.74 41.36
C THR A 44 10.44 -25.18 42.44
N ILE A 45 9.61 -26.18 42.16
CA ILE A 45 8.62 -26.71 43.08
C ILE A 45 8.93 -28.20 43.30
N GLY A 46 8.80 -28.63 44.55
CA GLY A 46 9.02 -30.02 44.97
C GLY A 46 10.10 -30.17 46.03
N ASP A 47 10.04 -31.28 46.77
CA ASP A 47 11.05 -31.66 47.76
C ASP A 47 12.26 -32.34 47.09
N PHE A 48 13.30 -32.60 47.88
CA PHE A 48 14.62 -33.12 47.48
C PHE A 48 14.60 -34.33 46.52
N ILE A 49 13.50 -35.10 46.47
CA ILE A 49 13.36 -36.34 45.68
C ILE A 49 12.68 -36.11 44.33
N PHE A 50 11.82 -35.09 44.20
CA PHE A 50 11.11 -34.78 42.95
C PHE A 50 10.98 -33.26 42.79
N GLN A 51 11.97 -32.64 42.16
CA GLN A 51 11.93 -31.23 41.78
C GLN A 51 11.47 -31.08 40.33
N TYR A 52 10.59 -30.13 40.07
CA TYR A 52 10.24 -29.69 38.72
C TYR A 52 10.24 -28.16 38.64
N GLU A 53 10.55 -27.63 37.45
CA GLU A 53 10.58 -26.20 37.20
C GLU A 53 9.29 -25.77 36.51
N ILE A 54 8.60 -24.78 37.08
CA ILE A 54 7.55 -24.03 36.40
C ILE A 54 8.16 -22.74 35.89
N VAL A 55 7.99 -22.48 34.60
CA VAL A 55 8.33 -21.20 33.98
C VAL A 55 7.05 -20.39 33.80
N GLU A 56 6.98 -19.25 34.47
CA GLU A 56 5.89 -18.30 34.35
C GLU A 56 6.37 -17.04 33.60
N TYR A 57 5.47 -16.43 32.84
CA TYR A 57 5.70 -15.16 32.17
C TYR A 57 4.57 -14.19 32.51
N ASN A 58 4.85 -12.89 32.49
CA ASN A 58 3.82 -11.88 32.68
C ASN A 58 3.00 -11.69 31.40
N TYR A 59 1.81 -12.31 31.38
CA TYR A 59 0.87 -12.22 30.26
C TYR A 59 0.32 -10.82 29.99
N ALA A 60 0.45 -9.86 30.92
CA ALA A 60 0.02 -8.48 30.66
C ALA A 60 0.77 -7.87 29.46
N TYR A 61 1.99 -8.30 29.18
CA TYR A 61 2.74 -7.82 28.02
C TYR A 61 2.17 -8.32 26.68
N MET A 62 1.36 -9.39 26.66
CA MET A 62 0.69 -9.87 25.44
C MET A 62 -0.26 -8.82 24.85
N TYR A 63 -0.84 -7.96 25.69
CA TYR A 63 -1.69 -6.85 25.24
C TYR A 63 -0.93 -5.80 24.44
N GLY A 64 0.41 -5.74 24.51
CA GLY A 64 1.23 -4.93 23.62
C GLY A 64 1.81 -5.72 22.44
N ILE A 65 2.20 -6.98 22.66
CA ILE A 65 2.75 -7.86 21.61
C ILE A 65 1.74 -8.04 20.47
N ILE A 66 0.51 -8.43 20.79
CA ILE A 66 -0.50 -8.78 19.78
C ILE A 66 -0.85 -7.57 18.91
N PRO A 67 -1.25 -6.39 19.46
CA PRO A 67 -1.54 -5.24 18.64
C PRO A 67 -0.32 -4.69 17.90
N GLY A 68 0.87 -4.77 18.50
CA GLY A 68 2.13 -4.35 17.88
C GLY A 68 2.44 -5.13 16.60
N TRP A 69 2.51 -6.45 16.70
CA TRP A 69 2.81 -7.30 15.54
C TRP A 69 1.67 -7.34 14.53
N PHE A 70 0.41 -7.35 14.99
CA PHE A 70 -0.75 -7.30 14.09
C PHE A 70 -0.80 -5.99 13.30
N GLY A 71 -0.58 -4.85 13.96
CA GLY A 71 -0.48 -3.55 13.31
C GLY A 71 0.69 -3.48 12.33
N CYS A 72 1.84 -4.05 12.69
CA CYS A 72 3.02 -4.16 11.82
C CYS A 72 2.71 -4.98 10.56
N PHE A 73 2.02 -6.12 10.70
CA PHE A 73 1.63 -6.97 9.57
C PHE A 73 0.69 -6.25 8.60
N ILE A 74 -0.36 -5.61 9.12
CA ILE A 74 -1.33 -4.87 8.31
C ILE A 74 -0.65 -3.71 7.56
N THR A 75 0.13 -2.90 8.27
CA THR A 75 0.81 -1.73 7.67
C THR A 75 1.84 -2.13 6.63
N THR A 76 2.60 -3.20 6.87
CA THR A 76 3.51 -3.78 5.88
C THR A 76 2.76 -4.23 4.63
N THR A 77 1.62 -4.92 4.80
CA THR A 77 0.81 -5.39 3.69
C THR A 77 0.29 -4.24 2.83
N PHE A 78 -0.24 -3.18 3.45
CA PHE A 78 -0.69 -1.99 2.71
C PHE A 78 0.46 -1.27 1.99
N LEU A 79 1.62 -1.14 2.64
CA LEU A 79 2.81 -0.54 2.03
C LEU A 79 3.27 -1.35 0.80
N LEU A 80 3.30 -2.67 0.91
CA LEU A 80 3.67 -3.55 -0.21
C LEU A 80 2.67 -3.41 -1.37
N ILE A 81 1.37 -3.38 -1.07
CA ILE A 81 0.34 -3.14 -2.10
C ILE A 81 0.56 -1.77 -2.76
N ASP A 82 0.85 -0.73 -1.98
CA ASP A 82 1.12 0.62 -2.51
C ASP A 82 2.38 0.66 -3.39
N LEU A 83 3.43 -0.08 -3.03
CA LEU A 83 4.67 -0.11 -3.80
C LEU A 83 4.54 -0.90 -5.10
N ILE A 84 3.81 -2.02 -5.07
CA ILE A 84 3.71 -2.96 -6.19
C ILE A 84 2.62 -2.51 -7.18
N PHE A 85 1.47 -2.05 -6.67
CA PHE A 85 0.30 -1.78 -7.50
C PHE A 85 0.04 -0.28 -7.70
N CYS A 86 0.51 0.61 -6.83
CA CYS A 86 0.19 2.04 -6.92
C CYS A 86 1.32 2.85 -7.56
N GLY A 87 0.94 3.88 -8.31
CA GLY A 87 1.89 4.72 -9.00
C GLY A 87 1.25 5.65 -10.03
N ILE A 88 2.13 6.33 -10.76
CA ILE A 88 1.76 7.27 -11.81
C ILE A 88 2.39 6.76 -13.10
N LYS A 89 1.60 6.66 -14.15
CA LYS A 89 2.05 6.38 -15.51
C LYS A 89 1.59 7.49 -16.41
N SER A 90 2.44 7.89 -17.34
CA SER A 90 2.10 8.95 -18.28
C SER A 90 2.64 8.63 -19.65
N THR A 91 1.87 8.95 -20.67
CA THR A 91 2.29 8.87 -22.06
C THR A 91 1.78 10.09 -22.84
N LYS A 92 2.32 10.26 -24.04
CA LYS A 92 1.84 11.26 -24.99
C LYS A 92 1.28 10.53 -26.21
N SER A 93 0.06 10.87 -26.61
CA SER A 93 -0.58 10.35 -27.82
C SER A 93 -1.05 11.56 -28.62
N ASN A 94 -0.49 11.76 -29.81
CA ASN A 94 -0.63 12.99 -30.61
C ASN A 94 -0.27 14.25 -29.79
N GLU A 95 -1.23 15.16 -29.62
CA GLU A 95 -1.08 16.41 -28.85
C GLU A 95 -1.44 16.25 -27.37
N ASP A 96 -2.08 15.14 -27.01
CA ASP A 96 -2.61 14.91 -25.66
C ASP A 96 -1.62 14.21 -24.75
N MET A 97 -1.44 14.76 -23.53
CA MET A 97 -0.75 14.10 -22.43
C MET A 97 -1.76 13.29 -21.61
N ILE A 98 -1.60 11.97 -21.61
CA ILE A 98 -2.41 11.04 -20.84
C ILE A 98 -1.65 10.69 -19.56
N VAL A 99 -2.28 10.89 -18.40
CA VAL A 99 -1.71 10.53 -17.10
C VAL A 99 -2.70 9.64 -16.35
N ILE A 100 -2.25 8.45 -15.99
CA ILE A 100 -3.00 7.51 -15.17
C ILE A 100 -2.38 7.54 -13.77
N TYR A 101 -3.22 7.79 -12.77
CA TYR A 101 -2.84 7.75 -11.37
C TYR A 101 -3.60 6.63 -10.67
N ARG A 102 -2.86 5.67 -10.14
CA ARG A 102 -3.39 4.56 -9.34
C ARG A 102 -2.98 4.72 -7.90
N ASN A 103 -3.99 4.78 -7.04
CA ASN A 103 -3.87 4.80 -5.59
C ASN A 103 -4.69 3.63 -5.03
N LEU A 104 -4.32 3.15 -3.83
CA LEU A 104 -5.01 2.10 -3.07
C LEU A 104 -6.55 2.25 -3.10
N TYR A 105 -7.03 3.49 -3.00
CA TYR A 105 -8.46 3.79 -2.89
C TYR A 105 -9.08 4.39 -4.15
N SER A 106 -8.30 4.79 -5.15
CA SER A 106 -8.85 5.45 -6.33
C SER A 106 -7.93 5.35 -7.54
N TYR A 107 -8.52 5.09 -8.70
CA TYR A 107 -7.87 5.20 -9.99
C TYR A 107 -8.39 6.45 -10.70
N ARG A 108 -7.49 7.23 -11.30
CA ARG A 108 -7.82 8.50 -11.94
C ARG A 108 -7.14 8.61 -13.30
N LEU A 109 -7.91 9.03 -14.28
CA LEU A 109 -7.42 9.32 -15.63
C LEU A 109 -7.44 10.83 -15.85
N TYR A 110 -6.28 11.36 -16.23
CA TYR A 110 -6.12 12.76 -16.60
C TYR A 110 -5.73 12.88 -18.07
N ILE A 111 -6.34 13.81 -18.79
CA ILE A 111 -5.95 14.19 -20.15
C ILE A 111 -5.63 15.68 -20.13
N ASN A 112 -4.44 16.07 -20.58
CA ASN A 112 -3.96 17.45 -20.60
C ASN A 112 -4.04 18.16 -19.24
N GLY A 113 -3.91 17.40 -18.14
CA GLY A 113 -3.97 17.93 -16.78
C GLY A 113 -5.37 17.95 -16.16
N GLU A 114 -6.43 17.71 -16.93
CA GLU A 114 -7.80 17.68 -16.44
C GLU A 114 -8.21 16.26 -16.04
N LEU A 115 -8.86 16.11 -14.89
CA LEU A 115 -9.45 14.84 -14.47
C LEU A 115 -10.64 14.52 -15.37
N LYS A 116 -10.55 13.43 -16.13
CA LYS A 116 -11.63 13.00 -17.05
C LYS A 116 -12.45 11.85 -16.50
N ASP A 117 -11.81 10.93 -15.78
CA ASP A 117 -12.50 9.79 -15.20
C ASP A 117 -11.86 9.38 -13.86
N LYS A 118 -12.69 8.80 -13.00
CA LYS A 118 -12.30 8.26 -11.70
C LYS A 118 -13.14 7.03 -11.41
N ILE A 119 -12.47 5.90 -11.22
CA ILE A 119 -13.14 4.65 -10.87
C ILE A 119 -13.46 4.59 -9.38
N SER A 120 -14.70 4.18 -9.10
CA SER A 120 -15.11 3.49 -7.88
C SER A 120 -15.08 1.98 -8.12
N TRP A 121 -14.92 1.19 -7.05
CA TRP A 121 -14.48 -0.22 -7.01
C TRP A 121 -15.11 -1.25 -7.99
N ALA A 122 -16.11 -0.90 -8.80
CA ALA A 122 -16.85 -1.79 -9.70
C ALA A 122 -16.33 -1.85 -11.16
N ARG A 123 -15.42 -0.97 -11.60
CA ARG A 123 -14.92 -0.94 -12.99
C ARG A 123 -13.46 -1.37 -13.11
N THR A 124 -13.14 -2.12 -14.17
CA THR A 124 -11.80 -2.64 -14.49
C THR A 124 -11.05 -1.83 -15.56
N TYR A 125 -11.62 -0.71 -16.00
CA TYR A 125 -11.04 0.18 -17.01
C TYR A 125 -11.47 1.63 -16.80
N LEU A 126 -10.57 2.58 -17.10
CA LEU A 126 -10.85 4.02 -17.15
C LEU A 126 -11.12 4.41 -18.60
N GLU A 127 -12.06 5.30 -18.83
CA GLU A 127 -12.38 5.77 -20.19
C GLU A 127 -12.46 7.31 -20.25
N ALA A 128 -11.95 7.90 -21.32
CA ALA A 128 -12.08 9.34 -21.52
C ALA A 128 -12.07 9.71 -23.00
N LYS A 129 -12.63 10.87 -23.31
CA LYS A 129 -12.59 11.48 -24.64
C LYS A 129 -11.36 12.40 -24.76
N MET A 130 -10.59 12.20 -25.82
CA MET A 130 -9.42 12.99 -26.20
C MET A 130 -9.82 14.28 -26.93
N SER A 131 -8.87 15.19 -27.14
CA SER A 131 -9.10 16.49 -27.80
C SER A 131 -9.54 16.35 -29.26
N ASP A 132 -9.00 15.35 -29.96
CA ASP A 132 -9.36 14.97 -31.33
C ASP A 132 -10.73 14.27 -31.45
N GLY A 133 -11.40 14.04 -30.31
CA GLY A 133 -12.70 13.41 -30.24
C GLY A 133 -12.68 11.88 -30.18
N SER A 134 -11.51 11.25 -30.29
CA SER A 134 -11.33 9.81 -30.07
C SER A 134 -11.53 9.44 -28.59
N ARG A 135 -11.87 8.18 -28.32
CA ARG A 135 -11.95 7.64 -26.95
C ARG A 135 -10.69 6.85 -26.64
N VAL A 136 -10.13 7.09 -25.47
CA VAL A 136 -9.07 6.27 -24.89
C VAL A 136 -9.67 5.41 -23.77
N VAL A 137 -9.35 4.12 -23.79
CA VAL A 137 -9.70 3.15 -22.76
C VAL A 137 -8.40 2.63 -22.15
N ALA A 138 -8.23 2.86 -20.85
CA ALA A 138 -7.11 2.36 -20.07
C ALA A 138 -7.57 1.15 -19.24
N SER A 139 -7.22 -0.05 -19.70
CA SER A 139 -7.52 -1.30 -19.01
C SER A 139 -6.42 -1.63 -18.00
N PHE A 140 -6.82 -2.04 -16.79
CA PHE A 140 -5.84 -2.46 -15.78
C PHE A 140 -5.22 -3.81 -16.14
N GLN A 141 -3.90 -3.88 -16.11
CA GLN A 141 -3.15 -5.13 -16.16
C GLN A 141 -2.64 -5.49 -14.75
N VAL A 142 -1.77 -6.52 -14.65
CA VAL A 142 -1.18 -6.98 -13.39
C VAL A 142 -0.18 -5.93 -12.87
N PHE A 143 -0.13 -5.71 -11.55
CA PHE A 143 0.74 -4.69 -10.93
C PHE A 143 0.37 -3.26 -11.37
N ASN A 144 1.30 -2.32 -11.31
CA ASN A 144 1.12 -0.94 -11.78
C ASN A 144 1.30 -0.82 -13.31
N SER A 145 0.55 -1.61 -14.08
CA SER A 145 0.58 -1.58 -15.55
C SER A 145 -0.81 -1.36 -16.17
N PHE A 146 -0.83 -0.74 -17.35
CA PHE A 146 -2.05 -0.34 -18.06
C PHE A 146 -1.92 -0.58 -19.56
N HIS A 147 -2.97 -1.10 -20.16
CA HIS A 147 -3.09 -1.19 -21.62
C HIS A 147 -4.00 -0.07 -22.12
N LEU A 148 -3.48 0.81 -22.96
CA LEU A 148 -4.24 1.87 -23.61
C LEU A 148 -4.70 1.41 -24.99
N THR A 149 -6.00 1.46 -25.21
CA THR A 149 -6.64 1.26 -26.52
C THR A 149 -7.38 2.52 -26.93
N PHE A 150 -7.47 2.74 -28.23
CA PHE A 150 -8.05 3.95 -28.79
C PHE A 150 -9.13 3.60 -29.81
N SER A 151 -10.21 4.37 -29.84
CA SER A 151 -11.36 4.10 -30.72
C SER A 151 -11.09 4.36 -32.20
N ASP A 152 -10.02 5.07 -32.53
CA ASP A 152 -9.63 5.44 -33.89
C ASP A 152 -8.61 4.47 -34.50
N ASN A 153 -8.43 3.29 -33.90
CA ASN A 153 -7.53 2.23 -34.35
C ASN A 153 -6.04 2.62 -34.43
N ARG A 154 -5.60 3.67 -33.71
CA ARG A 154 -4.15 3.90 -33.56
C ARG A 154 -3.50 2.80 -32.71
N ASN A 155 -2.18 2.68 -32.82
CA ASN A 155 -1.43 1.65 -32.10
C ASN A 155 -1.69 1.74 -30.58
N PRO A 156 -2.01 0.61 -29.93
CA PRO A 156 -2.18 0.58 -28.48
C PRO A 156 -0.85 0.85 -27.77
N ILE A 157 -0.93 1.32 -26.53
CA ILE A 157 0.24 1.68 -25.72
C ILE A 157 0.18 0.94 -24.39
N ASP A 158 1.23 0.19 -24.07
CA ASP A 158 1.43 -0.41 -22.75
C ASP A 158 2.22 0.54 -21.84
N LEU A 159 1.73 0.71 -20.60
CA LEU A 159 2.32 1.58 -19.58
C LEU A 159 2.63 0.84 -18.29
#